data_AF-A0A9E5NM24-F1
#
_entry.id   AF-A0A9E5NM24-F1
#
_cell.length_a   1.000
_cell.length_b   1.000
_cell.length_c   1.000
_cell.angle_alpha   90.00
_cell.angle_beta   90.00
_cell.angle_gamma   90.00
#
_symmetry.space_group_name_H-M   'P 1'
#
loop_
_entity.id
_entity.type
_entity.pdbx_description
1 polymer ?
#
loop_
_entity_poly.entity_id
_entity_poly.type
_entity_poly.pdbx_seq_one_letter_code
_entity_poly.pdbx_strand_id
1 'polypeptide(L)' 'MEIGYYDPQVPSPASVWSTYWYNGFIYSNDIPRGFDIFLLSDDARAKTRKLDTMNPQVQEMLIP' A
#
# COMPACT_ATOMS: atom_id res chain seq x y z
N MET A 1 1.18 10.30 -12.97
CA MET A 1 2.51 10.68 -12.46
C MET A 1 2.88 9.70 -11.38
N GLU A 2 4.06 9.11 -11.45
CA GLU A 2 4.61 8.26 -10.39
C GLU A 2 5.21 9.16 -9.30
N ILE A 3 5.00 8.80 -8.02
CA ILE A 3 5.41 9.61 -6.86
C ILE A 3 6.39 8.88 -5.93
N GLY A 4 6.80 7.65 -6.29
CA GLY A 4 7.75 6.84 -5.53
C GLY A 4 7.73 5.38 -5.95
N TYR A 5 8.83 4.69 -5.65
CA TYR A 5 8.97 3.25 -5.84
C TYR A 5 9.66 2.63 -4.62
N TYR A 6 9.51 1.32 -4.47
CA TYR A 6 10.19 0.52 -3.46
C TYR A 6 11.02 -0.54 -4.16
N ASP A 7 12.29 -0.65 -3.81
CA ASP A 7 13.17 -1.71 -4.26
C ASP A 7 13.43 -2.68 -3.10
N PRO A 8 12.88 -3.90 -3.17
CA PRO A 8 13.23 -4.94 -2.22
C PRO A 8 14.67 -5.36 -2.51
N GLN A 9 15.63 -4.86 -1.71
CA GLN A 9 17.10 -5.02 -1.83
C GLN A 9 17.61 -6.40 -2.30
N VAL A 10 16.82 -7.47 -2.12
CA VAL A 10 17.01 -8.77 -2.76
C VAL A 10 15.80 -9.05 -3.67
N PRO A 11 15.79 -8.57 -4.91
CA PRO A 11 14.62 -8.71 -5.78
C PRO A 11 14.49 -10.17 -6.22
N SER A 12 13.55 -10.89 -5.61
CA SER A 12 13.06 -12.15 -6.16
C SER A 12 11.86 -11.85 -7.06
N PRO A 13 11.83 -12.34 -8.30
CA PRO A 13 10.68 -12.20 -9.19
C PRO A 13 9.40 -12.65 -8.48
N ALA A 14 8.33 -11.85 -8.59
CA ALA A 14 7.03 -12.12 -7.96
C ALA A 14 7.06 -12.34 -6.44
N SER A 15 8.07 -11.80 -5.73
CA SER A 15 8.11 -11.86 -4.25
C SER A 15 6.99 -11.04 -3.62
N VAL A 16 6.75 -9.81 -4.10
CA VAL A 16 5.60 -9.02 -3.67
C VAL A 16 4.33 -9.60 -4.29
N TRP A 17 3.47 -10.17 -3.46
CA TRP A 17 2.19 -10.77 -3.87
C TRP A 17 1.08 -9.73 -3.93
N SER A 18 1.03 -8.82 -2.95
CA SER A 18 0.01 -7.78 -2.89
C SER A 18 0.48 -6.52 -2.15
N THR A 19 -0.13 -5.40 -2.54
CA THR A 19 0.13 -4.09 -1.92
C THR A 19 -1.19 -3.33 -1.81
N TYR A 20 -1.45 -2.74 -0.65
CA TYR A 20 -2.68 -2.00 -0.37
C TYR A 20 -2.37 -0.65 0.27
N TRP A 21 -3.14 0.37 -0.08
CA TRP A 21 -3.16 1.64 0.62
C TRP A 21 -4.24 1.66 1.68
N TYR A 22 -3.90 2.08 2.90
CA TYR A 22 -4.91 2.36 3.92
C TYR A 22 -4.48 3.44 4.89
N ASN A 23 -5.34 4.45 5.06
CA ASN A 23 -5.20 5.54 6.03
C ASN A 23 -3.83 6.23 6.06
N GLY A 24 -3.16 6.35 4.90
CA GLY A 24 -1.87 7.02 4.78
C GLY A 24 -0.65 6.09 4.74
N PHE A 25 -0.86 4.78 4.84
CA PHE A 25 0.20 3.79 4.83
C PHE A 25 0.05 2.85 3.63
N ILE A 26 1.19 2.36 3.16
CA ILE A 26 1.29 1.31 2.16
C ILE A 26 1.64 0.03 2.91
N TYR A 27 0.80 -0.98 2.76
CA TYR A 27 0.97 -2.31 3.34
C TYR A 27 1.34 -3.27 2.23
N SER A 28 2.50 -3.92 2.32
CA SER A 28 3.00 -4.80 1.26
C SER A 28 3.30 -6.20 1.81
N ASN A 29 2.72 -7.21 1.17
CA ASN A 29 3.02 -8.60 1.47
C ASN A 29 4.03 -9.14 0.46
N ASP A 30 5.13 -9.65 1.01
CA ASP A 30 6.24 -10.26 0.31
C ASP A 30 6.38 -11.71 0.76
N ILE A 31 6.32 -12.65 -0.19
CA ILE A 31 6.30 -14.09 0.08
C ILE A 31 7.54 -14.53 0.88
N PRO A 32 8.79 -14.22 0.47
CA PRO A 32 9.97 -14.62 1.23
C PRO A 32 10.27 -13.74 2.46
N ARG A 33 9.95 -12.44 2.45
CA ARG A 33 10.40 -11.47 3.48
C ARG A 33 9.34 -11.13 4.52
N GLY A 34 8.07 -11.35 4.21
CA GLY A 34 6.96 -11.14 5.13
C GLY A 34 6.14 -9.89 4.81
N PHE A 35 6.04 -8.95 5.76
CA PHE A 35 5.10 -7.83 5.68
C PHE A 35 5.78 -6.51 6.02
N ASP A 36 5.78 -5.61 5.03
CA ASP A 36 6.35 -4.27 5.15
C ASP A 36 5.23 -3.22 5.29
N ILE A 37 5.47 -2.19 6.10
CA ILE A 37 4.60 -1.02 6.23
C ILE A 37 5.41 0.22 5.90
N PHE A 38 4.99 0.97 4.88
CA PHE A 38 5.64 2.20 4.46
C PHE A 38 4.78 3.43 4.73
N LEU A 39 5.43 4.52 5.12
CA LEU A 39 4.85 5.84 5.14
C LEU A 39 5.20 6.57 3.85
N LEU A 40 4.21 6.94 3.04
CA LEU A 40 4.44 7.78 1.87
C LEU A 40 4.73 9.22 2.32
N SER A 41 5.98 9.65 2.20
CA SER A 41 6.41 11.01 2.53
C SER A 41 6.19 11.98 1.37
N ASP A 42 4.94 12.10 0.90
CA ASP A 42 4.54 13.00 -0.18
C ASP A 42 3.21 13.71 0.17
N ASP A 43 3.02 14.94 -0.32
CA ASP A 43 1.81 15.74 -0.08
C ASP A 43 0.52 15.08 -0.60
N ALA A 44 0.61 14.20 -1.61
CA ALA A 44 -0.51 13.42 -2.09
C ALA A 44 -1.13 12.56 -0.97
N ARG A 45 -0.34 12.11 0.02
CA ARG A 45 -0.84 11.36 1.18
C ARG A 45 -1.86 12.17 1.98
N ALA A 46 -1.60 13.46 2.17
CA ALA A 46 -2.42 14.34 3.02
C ALA A 46 -3.84 14.56 2.47
N LYS A 47 -4.05 14.30 1.17
CA LYS A 47 -5.34 14.49 0.48
C LYS A 47 -6.23 13.25 0.50
N THR A 48 -5.79 12.17 1.14
CA THR A 48 -6.52 10.89 1.14
C THR A 48 -7.60 10.85 2.22
N ARG A 49 -8.75 10.26 1.88
CA ARG A 49 -9.82 9.99 2.83
C ARG A 49 -9.40 8.86 3.77
N LYS A 50 -9.66 9.03 5.06
CA LYS A 50 -9.50 7.94 6.04
C LYS A 50 -10.80 7.17 6.18
N LEU A 51 -10.69 5.87 6.34
CA LEU A 51 -11.80 4.94 6.53
C LEU A 51 -11.71 4.32 7.93
N ASP A 52 -12.85 4.01 8.53
CA ASP A 52 -12.91 3.40 9.86
C ASP A 52 -12.53 1.92 9.84
N THR A 53 -12.79 1.25 8.71
CA THR A 53 -12.49 -0.17 8.51
C THR A 53 -11.66 -0.40 7.26
N MET A 54 -10.76 -1.40 7.33
CA MET A 54 -10.01 -1.90 6.19
C MET A 54 -10.66 -3.18 5.70
N ASN A 55 -11.29 -3.15 4.53
CA ASN A 55 -11.71 -4.35 3.82
C ASN A 55 -11.03 -4.42 2.44
N PRO A 56 -9.77 -4.85 2.36
CA PRO A 56 -9.01 -4.88 1.11
C PRO A 56 -9.54 -5.94 0.12
N GLN A 57 -10.45 -6.80 0.59
CA GLN A 57 -11.01 -7.92 -0.17
C GLN A 57 -12.38 -7.58 -0.77
N VAL A 58 -13.06 -6.54 -0.29
CA VAL A 58 -14.35 -6.06 -0.82
C VAL A 58 -14.19 -4.62 -1.27
N GLN A 59 -14.43 -4.34 -2.54
CA GLN A 59 -14.39 -2.97 -3.06
C GLN A 59 -15.59 -2.19 -2.52
N GLU A 60 -15.41 -1.44 -1.45
CA GLU A 60 -16.45 -0.60 -0.86
C GLU A 60 -16.76 0.59 -1.78
N MET A 61 -18.05 0.88 -2.01
CA MET A 61 -18.48 2.07 -2.74
C MET A 61 -18.40 3.28 -1.81
N LEU A 62 -17.34 4.08 -1.97
CA LEU A 62 -17.05 5.23 -1.10
C LEU A 62 -17.59 6.56 -1.61
N ILE A 63 -18.12 6.58 -2.83
CA ILE A 63 -18.62 7.78 -3.51
C ILE A 63 -20.05 7.47 -3.97
N PRO A 64 -21.06 8.30 -3.62
CA PRO A 64 -22.42 8.15 -4.12
C PRO A 64 -22.53 8.46 -5.62
#